data_AF-A0A2U1XGQ4-F1
#
_entry.id   AF-A0A2U1XGQ4-F1
#
_cell.length_a   1.000
_cell.length_b   1.000
_cell.length_c   1.000
_cell.angle_alpha   90.00
_cell.angle_beta   90.00
_cell.angle_gamma   90.00
#
_symmetry.space_group_name_H-M   'P 1'
#
loop_
_entity.id
_entity.type
_entity.pdbx_description
1 polymer ?
#
loop_
_entity_poly.entity_id
_entity_poly.type
_entity_poly.pdbx_seq_one_letter_code
_entity_poly.pdbx_strand_id
1 'polypeptide(L)' 'MPAIDIGPLVFRSNAAAKAYYRAILHAYPVGAVIPEPHASHLLWLLDRHPEAADKRGAGVARFRVDKPPKGKHPCF' A
#
# COMPACT_ATOMS: atom_id res chain seq x y z
N MET A 1 -19.27 5.19 11.13
CA MET A 1 -17.93 4.57 11.07
C MET A 1 -16.90 5.67 11.22
N PRO A 2 -15.89 5.54 12.10
CA PRO A 2 -14.88 6.58 12.27
C PRO A 2 -14.03 6.73 11.01
N ALA A 3 -13.52 7.94 10.79
CA ALA A 3 -12.52 8.21 9.78
C ALA A 3 -11.25 7.40 10.04
N ILE A 4 -10.47 7.16 8.99
CA ILE A 4 -9.27 6.34 9.03
C ILE A 4 -8.10 7.17 8.56
N ASP A 5 -7.13 7.34 9.44
CA ASP A 5 -5.91 8.07 9.16
C ASP A 5 -4.80 7.10 8.77
N ILE A 6 -4.09 7.41 7.69
CA ILE A 6 -2.95 6.63 7.19
C ILE A 6 -1.86 7.63 6.81
N GLY A 7 -0.94 7.89 7.75
CA GLY A 7 -0.06 9.05 7.66
C GLY A 7 -0.89 10.34 7.64
N PRO A 8 -0.63 11.29 6.73
CA PRO A 8 -1.43 12.50 6.53
C PRO A 8 -2.73 12.28 5.74
N LEU A 9 -3.02 11.06 5.25
CA LEU A 9 -4.22 10.78 4.46
C LEU A 9 -5.40 10.44 5.37
N VAL A 10 -6.52 11.15 5.19
CA VAL A 10 -7.77 10.93 5.94
C VAL A 10 -8.81 10.31 5.02
N PHE A 11 -9.28 9.11 5.37
CA PHE A 11 -10.31 8.39 4.63
C PHE A 11 -11.63 8.35 5.41
N ARG A 12 -12.74 8.61 4.71
CA ARG A 12 -14.09 8.58 5.32
C ARG A 12 -14.52 7.19 5.79
N SER A 13 -13.90 6.12 5.27
CA SER A 13 -14.21 4.74 5.64
C SER A 13 -13.11 3.76 5.22
N ASN A 14 -13.17 2.53 5.76
CA ASN A 14 -12.33 1.40 5.32
C ASN A 14 -12.48 1.10 3.83
N ALA A 15 -13.71 1.22 3.29
CA ALA A 15 -13.96 1.01 1.88
C ALA A 15 -13.27 2.06 1.00
N ALA A 16 -13.28 3.33 1.43
CA ALA A 16 -12.60 4.40 0.71
C ALA A 16 -11.07 4.22 0.70
N ALA A 17 -10.47 3.86 1.84
CA ALA A 17 -9.04 3.54 1.91
C ALA A 17 -8.68 2.37 0.98
N LYS A 18 -9.45 1.27 1.03
CA LYS A 18 -9.23 0.11 0.15
C LYS A 18 -9.34 0.47 -1.33
N ALA A 19 -10.33 1.27 -1.71
CA ALA A 19 -10.50 1.72 -3.09
C ALA A 19 -9.30 2.55 -3.57
N TYR A 20 -8.77 3.43 -2.71
CA TYR A 20 -7.59 4.24 -2.99
C TYR A 20 -6.35 3.39 -3.26
N TYR A 21 -5.99 2.47 -2.35
CA TYR A 21 -4.82 1.62 -2.54
C TYR A 21 -4.99 0.63 -3.69
N ARG A 22 -6.22 0.17 -3.95
CA ARG A 22 -6.52 -0.64 -5.13
C ARG A 22 -6.33 0.14 -6.43
N ALA A 23 -6.69 1.42 -6.45
CA ALA A 23 -6.43 2.27 -7.61
C ALA A 23 -4.93 2.45 -7.87
N ILE A 24 -4.11 2.66 -6.83
CA ILE A 24 -2.64 2.68 -6.94
C ILE A 24 -2.15 1.36 -7.55
N LEU A 25 -2.60 0.22 -7.04
CA LEU A 25 -2.16 -1.10 -7.51
C LEU A 25 -2.43 -1.33 -9.00
N HIS A 26 -3.59 -0.87 -9.49
CA HIS A 26 -3.97 -1.03 -10.90
C HIS A 26 -3.45 0.09 -11.82
N ALA A 27 -2.88 1.16 -11.26
CA ALA A 27 -2.28 2.24 -12.04
C ALA A 27 -0.90 1.85 -12.61
N TYR A 28 -0.25 0.82 -12.07
CA TYR A 28 1.07 0.38 -12.49
C TYR A 28 1.06 -1.06 -13.02
N PRO A 29 1.84 -1.37 -14.08
CA PRO A 29 1.93 -2.73 -14.59
C PRO A 29 2.72 -3.63 -13.62
N VAL A 30 2.47 -4.93 -13.69
CA VAL A 30 3.25 -5.92 -12.93
C VAL A 30 4.74 -5.82 -13.29
N GLY A 31 5.58 -5.80 -12.28
CA GLY A 31 7.03 -5.57 -12.36
C GLY A 31 7.44 -4.09 -12.19
N ALA A 32 6.49 -3.14 -12.21
CA ALA A 32 6.81 -1.73 -12.06
C ALA A 32 7.10 -1.35 -10.61
N VAL A 33 8.18 -0.59 -10.43
CA VAL A 33 8.50 0.07 -9.17
C VAL A 33 7.54 1.24 -9.00
N ILE A 34 6.97 1.37 -7.80
CA ILE A 34 6.00 2.41 -7.48
C ILE A 34 6.76 3.71 -7.18
N PRO A 35 6.52 4.80 -7.94
CA PRO A 35 7.17 6.08 -7.69
C PRO A 35 6.52 6.83 -6.53
N GLU A 36 7.20 7.87 -6.05
CA GLU A 36 6.58 8.88 -5.21
C GLU A 36 5.47 9.62 -5.97
N PRO A 37 4.39 10.06 -5.30
CA PRO A 37 4.17 9.99 -3.85
C PRO A 37 3.59 8.65 -3.35
N HIS A 38 3.25 7.73 -4.24
CA HIS A 38 2.54 6.50 -3.88
C HIS A 38 3.38 5.54 -3.03
N ALA A 39 4.71 5.55 -3.19
CA ALA A 39 5.61 4.78 -2.33
C ALA A 39 5.51 5.23 -0.86
N SER A 40 5.51 6.55 -0.58
CA SER A 40 5.25 7.06 0.78
C SER A 40 3.88 6.64 1.31
N HIS A 41 2.84 6.65 0.47
CA HIS A 41 1.49 6.26 0.89
C HIS A 41 1.41 4.78 1.30
N LEU A 42 2.16 3.91 0.61
CA LEU A 42 2.29 2.49 0.95
C LEU A 42 3.14 2.27 2.21
N LEU A 43 4.15 3.11 2.43
CA LEU A 43 4.94 3.08 3.65
C LEU A 43 4.09 3.38 4.89
N TRP A 44 3.23 4.41 4.82
CA TRP A 44 2.28 4.74 5.88
C TRP A 44 1.22 3.67 6.07
N LEU A 45 0.81 2.99 4.99
CA LEU A 45 -0.08 1.84 5.11
C LEU A 45 0.60 0.69 5.86
N LEU A 46 1.87 0.43 5.55
CA LEU A 46 2.66 -0.60 6.19
C LEU A 46 2.85 -0.33 7.70
N ASP A 47 3.04 0.93 8.10
CA ASP A 47 3.16 1.36 9.50
C ASP A 47 1.99 0.92 10.38
N ARG A 48 0.80 0.80 9.79
CA ARG A 48 -0.41 0.41 10.53
C ARG A 48 -0.50 -1.09 10.80
N HIS A 49 0.38 -1.88 10.22
CA HIS A 49 0.40 -3.32 10.44
C HIS A 49 0.98 -3.61 11.83
N PRO A 50 0.39 -4.51 12.66
CA PRO A 50 0.98 -4.87 13.95
C PRO A 50 2.40 -5.43 13.80
N GLU A 51 2.68 -6.08 12.67
CA GLU A 51 4.00 -6.61 12.28
C GLU A 51 4.81 -5.64 11.39
N ALA A 52 4.58 -4.32 11.48
CA ALA A 52 5.26 -3.34 10.64
C ALA A 52 6.78 -3.41 10.80
N ALA A 53 7.28 -3.62 12.03
CA ALA A 53 8.70 -3.76 12.32
C ALA A 53 9.32 -4.95 11.57
N ASP A 54 8.67 -6.11 11.61
CA ASP A 54 9.16 -7.32 10.94
C ASP A 54 9.14 -7.19 9.42
N LYS A 55 8.13 -6.51 8.87
CA LYS A 55 7.99 -6.30 7.42
C LYS A 55 8.94 -5.24 6.86
N ARG A 56 9.40 -4.31 7.69
CA ARG A 56 10.39 -3.30 7.30
C ARG A 56 11.81 -3.81 7.44
N GLY A 57 12.10 -4.59 8.48
CA GLY A 57 13.47 -4.88 8.87
C GLY A 57 14.26 -3.57 9.03
N ALA A 58 15.36 -3.42 8.30
CA ALA A 58 16.19 -2.21 8.31
C ALA A 58 15.57 -1.00 7.57
N GLY A 59 14.45 -1.18 6.86
CA GLY A 59 13.77 -0.14 6.10
C GLY A 59 13.25 -0.62 4.75
N VAL A 60 12.35 0.15 4.13
CA VAL A 60 11.82 -0.15 2.80
C VAL A 60 12.59 0.63 1.74
N ALA A 61 13.29 -0.08 0.85
CA ALA A 61 14.01 0.56 -0.25
C ALA A 61 13.08 1.01 -1.40
N ARG A 62 12.05 0.21 -1.72
CA ARG A 62 11.04 0.48 -2.75
C ARG A 62 9.85 -0.47 -2.63
N PHE A 63 8.71 -0.06 -3.18
CA PHE A 63 7.56 -0.92 -3.45
C PHE A 63 7.49 -1.28 -4.93
N ARG A 64 6.99 -2.46 -5.26
CA ARG A 64 6.84 -2.93 -6.65
C ARG A 64 5.53 -3.66 -6.81
N VAL A 65 4.83 -3.45 -7.91
CA VAL A 65 3.70 -4.32 -8.24
C VAL A 65 4.23 -5.69 -8.67
N ASP A 66 3.82 -6.76 -8.00
CA ASP A 66 4.21 -8.13 -8.35
C ASP A 66 3.01 -9.02 -8.65
N LYS A 67 3.30 -10.17 -9.27
CA LYS A 67 2.32 -11.24 -9.46
C LYS A 67 1.88 -11.75 -8.09
N PRO A 68 0.60 -12.09 -7.93
CA PRO A 68 0.17 -12.70 -6.68
C PRO A 68 0.88 -14.04 -6.49
N PRO A 69 1.24 -14.41 -5.24
CA PRO A 69 1.65 -15.78 -4.94
C PRO A 69 0.52 -16.79 -5.20
N LYS A 70 -0.75 -16.36 -5.12
CA LYS A 70 -1.95 -17.14 -5.45
C LYS A 70 -3.08 -16.22 -5.90
N GLY A 71 -3.70 -16.51 -7.05
CA GLY A 71 -4.88 -15.77 -7.56
C GLY A 71 -4.63 -15.01 -8.86
N LYS A 72 -5.59 -14.13 -9.23
CA LYS A 72 -5.59 -13.41 -10.53
C LYS A 72 -5.23 -11.92 -10.42
N HIS A 73 -5.12 -11.37 -9.22
CA HIS A 73 -4.91 -9.93 -9.01
C HIS A 73 -3.50 -9.64 -8.50
N PRO A 74 -2.85 -8.57 -8.96
CA PRO A 74 -1.50 -8.21 -8.52
C PRO A 74 -1.45 -7.85 -7.03
N CYS A 75 -0.24 -7.78 -6.47
CA CYS A 75 0.04 -7.29 -5.12
C CYS A 75 1.19 -6.27 -5.12
N PHE A 76 1.37 -5.56 -4.01
CA PHE A 76 2.55 -4.73 -3.77
C PHE A 76 3.71 -5.54 -3.19
#